data_AF-W5QF09-F1
#
_entry.id   AF-W5QF09-F1
#
_cell.length_a   1.000
_cell.length_b   1.000
_cell.length_c   1.000
_cell.angle_alpha   90.00
_cell.angle_beta   90.00
_cell.angle_gamma   90.00
#
_symmetry.space_group_name_H-M   'P 1'
#
loop_
_entity.id
_entity.type
_entity.pdbx_description
1 polymer ?
#
loop_
_entity_poly.entity_id
_entity_poly.type
_entity_poly.pdbx_seq_one_letter_code
_entity_poly.pdbx_strand_id
1 'polypeptide(L)'
;MFWKFDLSATSHVDKLLDKEGVTLRELMDGEDILQECKAQNRKLLDFLCRRQSMEELVGLVTQDPALDLEERARFKYPNTACELLTCDVPQINDRLGGDETLLNVLYNFLDREPPLNPLLASFFSKTIGNLIARKTEQVVAFLRKKDKFISLVLKHIGTSALMDLLLRLVSCVEPAGLRQEVLHWLNEEKTIQRLVELIHPSQDEDRQSNASQTLCDIVRLGREQGSQLLEAPQPDPLLMVLESQECVEQLLRNMFDGVQTELCLVSGTQVLLTLLEPRRAGSEGLLDSCSQGLDRSCTISPGVLHGIEPRLKDFHQLLLSPPKKAAILTSVGVLEEPLGNARLHSARLVAALLHTGTPSINQERLRLSRVRPWVPVRTGGQAAAPDQARLREAAQRHVLPLGPAPVLARTGLP
;
A
#
# COMPACT_ATOMS: atom_id res chain seq x y z
N MET A 1 -33.21 35.71 -27.30
CA MET A 1 -33.87 34.45 -27.71
C MET A 1 -33.68 33.47 -26.56
N PHE A 2 -34.71 33.43 -25.70
CA PHE A 2 -34.75 32.71 -24.44
C PHE A 2 -35.32 31.33 -24.76
N TRP A 3 -34.50 30.28 -24.72
CA TRP A 3 -34.99 28.91 -24.82
C TRP A 3 -35.72 28.58 -23.52
N LYS A 4 -37.04 28.76 -23.51
CA LYS A 4 -37.91 28.11 -22.52
C LYS A 4 -37.94 26.63 -22.88
N PHE A 5 -37.15 25.83 -22.17
CA PHE A 5 -37.37 24.39 -22.13
C PHE A 5 -38.74 24.16 -21.47
N ASP A 6 -39.56 23.33 -22.11
CA ASP A 6 -40.89 22.97 -21.65
C ASP A 6 -40.86 22.38 -20.23
N LEU A 7 -41.46 23.09 -19.30
CA LEU A 7 -41.85 22.61 -17.98
C LEU A 7 -43.07 21.68 -18.16
N SER A 8 -42.83 20.37 -18.27
CA SER A 8 -43.76 19.24 -17.95
C SER A 8 -43.63 18.01 -18.87
N ALA A 9 -42.42 17.59 -19.23
CA ALA A 9 -42.24 16.16 -19.50
C ALA A 9 -42.24 15.44 -18.15
N THR A 10 -43.38 14.88 -17.73
CA THR A 10 -43.43 13.97 -16.57
C THR A 10 -42.40 12.86 -16.81
N SER A 11 -41.40 12.77 -15.93
CA SER A 11 -40.32 11.81 -16.09
C SER A 11 -40.90 10.39 -16.08
N HIS A 12 -40.22 9.45 -16.75
CA HIS A 12 -40.66 8.04 -16.73
C HIS A 12 -40.71 7.52 -15.28
N VAL A 13 -39.78 7.98 -14.43
CA VAL A 13 -39.74 7.68 -13.00
C VAL A 13 -40.99 8.19 -12.28
N ASP A 14 -41.44 9.42 -12.54
CA ASP A 14 -42.67 9.95 -11.95
C ASP A 14 -43.89 9.12 -12.35
N LYS A 15 -43.98 8.74 -13.64
CA LYS A 15 -45.08 7.90 -14.16
C LYS A 15 -45.07 6.50 -13.55
N LEU A 16 -43.90 5.93 -13.29
CA LEU A 16 -43.80 4.67 -12.57
C LEU A 16 -44.30 4.85 -11.15
N LEU A 17 -43.79 5.84 -10.40
CA LEU A 17 -44.15 6.09 -9.00
C LEU A 17 -45.63 6.43 -8.77
N ASP A 18 -46.33 6.91 -9.80
CA ASP A 18 -47.77 7.15 -9.75
C ASP A 18 -48.60 5.85 -9.85
N LYS A 19 -48.00 4.70 -10.20
CA LYS A 19 -48.66 3.39 -10.17
C LYS A 19 -48.71 2.84 -8.74
N GLU A 20 -49.80 2.14 -8.41
CA GLU A 20 -49.89 1.41 -7.14
C GLU A 20 -49.00 0.16 -7.17
N GLY A 21 -48.30 -0.12 -6.08
CA GLY A 21 -47.51 -1.35 -5.91
C GLY A 21 -46.13 -1.38 -6.59
N VAL A 22 -45.60 -0.23 -7.01
CA VAL A 22 -44.28 -0.12 -7.66
C VAL A 22 -43.18 -0.68 -6.77
N THR A 23 -42.33 -1.52 -7.34
CA THR A 23 -41.19 -2.12 -6.63
C THR A 23 -39.90 -1.34 -6.87
N LEU A 24 -38.94 -1.48 -5.94
CA LEU A 24 -37.61 -0.90 -6.14
C LEU A 24 -36.94 -1.45 -7.40
N ARG A 25 -37.10 -2.74 -7.68
CA ARG A 25 -36.56 -3.39 -8.88
C ARG A 25 -37.06 -2.76 -10.18
N GLU A 26 -38.35 -2.48 -10.27
CA GLU A 26 -38.94 -1.80 -11.44
C GLU A 26 -38.33 -0.41 -11.65
N LEU A 27 -38.05 0.33 -10.57
CA LEU A 27 -37.37 1.63 -10.66
C LEU A 27 -35.91 1.46 -11.08
N MET A 28 -35.19 0.49 -10.53
CA MET A 28 -33.78 0.21 -10.86
C MET A 28 -33.58 -0.31 -12.28
N ASP A 29 -34.63 -0.83 -12.91
CA ASP A 29 -34.62 -1.20 -14.32
C ASP A 29 -34.76 0.01 -15.26
N GLY A 30 -35.20 1.16 -14.74
CA GLY A 30 -35.23 2.42 -15.48
C GLY A 30 -33.83 3.02 -15.68
N GLU A 31 -33.56 3.52 -16.89
CA GLU A 31 -32.24 4.09 -17.26
C GLU A 31 -31.96 5.43 -16.55
N ASP A 32 -33.01 6.19 -16.21
CA ASP A 32 -32.90 7.54 -15.67
C ASP A 32 -32.82 7.61 -14.14
N ILE A 33 -32.95 6.48 -13.41
CA ILE A 33 -33.08 6.50 -11.93
C ILE A 33 -31.91 7.21 -11.25
N LEU A 34 -30.68 7.01 -11.72
CA LEU A 34 -29.50 7.67 -11.17
C LEU A 34 -29.48 9.17 -11.47
N GLN A 35 -29.92 9.57 -12.66
CA GLN A 35 -29.97 10.98 -13.06
C GLN A 35 -31.06 11.71 -12.28
N GLU A 36 -32.25 11.14 -12.17
CA GLU A 36 -33.38 11.69 -11.39
C GLU A 36 -33.05 11.76 -9.90
N CYS A 37 -32.33 10.77 -9.36
CA CYS A 37 -31.86 10.78 -7.98
C CYS A 37 -30.89 11.95 -7.75
N LYS A 38 -29.88 12.11 -8.63
CA LYS A 38 -28.91 13.23 -8.56
C LYS A 38 -29.57 14.60 -8.81
N ALA A 39 -30.62 14.63 -9.62
CA ALA A 39 -31.46 15.81 -9.85
C ALA A 39 -32.40 16.11 -8.66
N GLN A 40 -32.34 15.32 -7.59
CA GLN A 40 -33.15 15.45 -6.38
C GLN A 40 -34.66 15.41 -6.65
N ASN A 41 -35.10 14.50 -7.54
CA ASN A 41 -36.52 14.27 -7.75
C ASN A 41 -37.21 13.86 -6.44
N ARG A 42 -38.14 14.70 -5.97
CA ARG A 42 -38.81 14.53 -4.66
C ARG A 42 -39.58 13.22 -4.56
N LYS A 43 -40.34 12.83 -5.59
CA LYS A 43 -41.13 11.58 -5.56
C LYS A 43 -40.20 10.37 -5.44
N LEU A 44 -39.11 10.38 -6.20
CA LEU A 44 -38.12 9.30 -6.15
C LEU A 44 -37.44 9.24 -4.79
N LEU A 45 -37.00 10.37 -4.24
CA LEU A 45 -36.34 10.41 -2.93
C LEU A 45 -37.26 9.99 -1.80
N ASP A 46 -38.53 10.40 -1.84
CA ASP A 46 -39.56 9.98 -0.89
C ASP A 46 -39.83 8.47 -0.97
N PHE A 47 -39.64 7.85 -2.14
CA PHE A 47 -39.71 6.41 -2.32
C PHE A 47 -38.45 5.69 -1.83
N LEU A 48 -37.26 6.16 -2.23
CA LEU A 48 -35.98 5.54 -1.90
C LEU A 48 -35.68 5.63 -0.40
N CYS A 49 -36.07 6.73 0.27
CA CYS A 49 -35.86 6.93 1.70
C CYS A 49 -36.87 6.17 2.59
N ARG A 50 -37.81 5.40 2.01
CA ARG A 50 -38.68 4.50 2.77
C ARG A 50 -37.85 3.40 3.39
N ARG A 51 -38.27 2.94 4.57
CA ARG A 51 -37.57 1.86 5.30
C ARG A 51 -37.31 0.62 4.44
N GLN A 52 -38.34 0.12 3.77
CA GLN A 52 -38.24 -1.09 2.92
C GLN A 52 -37.25 -0.91 1.76
N SER A 53 -37.34 0.22 1.06
CA SER A 53 -36.44 0.54 -0.05
C SER A 53 -34.97 0.65 0.41
N MET A 54 -34.72 1.31 1.54
CA MET A 54 -33.37 1.42 2.10
C MET A 54 -32.82 0.07 2.56
N GLU A 55 -33.63 -0.74 3.24
CA GLU A 55 -33.24 -2.10 3.64
C GLU A 55 -32.90 -2.97 2.42
N GLU A 56 -33.68 -2.87 1.34
CA GLU A 56 -33.41 -3.59 0.09
C GLU A 56 -32.12 -3.09 -0.60
N LEU A 57 -31.91 -1.77 -0.71
CA LEU A 57 -30.68 -1.19 -1.27
C LEU A 57 -29.43 -1.62 -0.50
N VAL A 58 -29.49 -1.57 0.84
CA VAL A 58 -28.38 -2.01 1.70
C VAL A 58 -28.18 -3.53 1.60
N GLY A 59 -29.27 -4.29 1.48
CA GLY A 59 -29.22 -5.73 1.22
C GLY A 59 -28.50 -6.05 -0.08
N LEU A 60 -28.79 -5.33 -1.16
CA LEU A 60 -28.17 -5.54 -2.48
C LEU A 60 -26.65 -5.30 -2.50
N VAL A 61 -26.14 -4.38 -1.67
CA VAL A 61 -24.69 -4.11 -1.61
C VAL A 61 -23.94 -4.98 -0.61
N THR A 62 -24.66 -5.72 0.25
CA THR A 62 -24.04 -6.56 1.29
C THR A 62 -24.26 -8.05 1.06
N GLN A 63 -25.36 -8.49 0.46
CA GLN A 63 -25.70 -9.90 0.30
C GLN A 63 -25.28 -10.44 -1.06
N ASP A 64 -24.79 -11.68 -1.08
CA ASP A 64 -24.49 -12.36 -2.34
C ASP A 64 -25.78 -12.53 -3.15
N PRO A 65 -25.77 -12.13 -4.44
CA PRO A 65 -26.95 -12.22 -5.26
C PRO A 65 -27.32 -13.69 -5.47
N ALA A 66 -28.62 -13.96 -5.52
CA ALA A 66 -29.12 -15.33 -5.67
C ALA A 66 -28.60 -15.98 -6.98
N LEU A 67 -28.21 -17.26 -6.89
CA LEU A 67 -27.53 -17.97 -7.98
C LEU A 67 -28.42 -18.23 -9.20
N ASP A 68 -29.73 -18.20 -9.01
CA ASP A 68 -30.78 -18.34 -10.02
C ASP A 68 -31.00 -17.06 -10.85
N LEU A 69 -30.46 -15.92 -10.42
CA LEU A 69 -30.51 -14.68 -11.18
C LEU A 69 -29.57 -14.74 -12.41
N GLU A 70 -29.99 -14.10 -13.49
CA GLU A 70 -29.14 -13.89 -14.67
C GLU A 70 -27.84 -13.17 -14.26
N GLU A 71 -26.71 -13.57 -14.85
CA GLU A 71 -25.39 -13.03 -14.50
C GLU A 71 -25.33 -11.50 -14.63
N ARG A 72 -25.98 -10.93 -15.64
CA ARG A 72 -26.11 -9.48 -15.81
C ARG A 72 -26.85 -8.83 -14.66
N ALA A 73 -27.93 -9.44 -14.17
CA ALA A 73 -28.70 -8.95 -13.04
C ALA A 73 -27.92 -9.02 -11.73
N ARG A 74 -27.10 -10.07 -11.54
CA ARG A 74 -26.21 -10.24 -10.37
C ARG A 74 -25.21 -9.10 -10.21
N PHE A 75 -24.82 -8.45 -11.30
CA PHE A 75 -23.97 -7.25 -11.26
C PHE A 75 -24.78 -5.95 -11.27
N LYS A 76 -25.81 -5.86 -12.12
CA LYS A 76 -26.61 -4.64 -12.33
C LYS A 76 -27.20 -4.11 -11.03
N TYR A 77 -27.92 -4.94 -10.27
CA TYR A 77 -28.66 -4.45 -9.10
C TYR A 77 -27.73 -4.02 -7.95
N PRO A 78 -26.73 -4.81 -7.53
CA PRO A 78 -25.76 -4.35 -6.52
C PRO A 78 -25.02 -3.07 -6.94
N ASN A 79 -24.63 -2.96 -8.21
CA ASN A 79 -23.96 -1.76 -8.71
C ASN A 79 -24.87 -0.52 -8.68
N THR A 80 -26.09 -0.62 -9.21
CA THR A 80 -27.06 0.50 -9.17
C THR A 80 -27.40 0.88 -7.73
N ALA A 81 -27.56 -0.10 -6.83
CA ALA A 81 -27.79 0.17 -5.41
C ALA A 81 -26.61 0.91 -4.77
N CYS A 82 -25.38 0.48 -5.04
CA CYS A 82 -24.19 1.18 -4.56
C CYS A 82 -24.12 2.61 -5.09
N GLU A 83 -24.40 2.82 -6.38
CA GLU A 83 -24.41 4.17 -6.98
C GLU A 83 -25.49 5.06 -6.36
N LEU A 84 -26.69 4.53 -6.08
CA LEU A 84 -27.75 5.27 -5.38
C LEU A 84 -27.37 5.62 -3.94
N LEU A 85 -26.79 4.68 -3.19
CA LEU A 85 -26.36 4.91 -1.80
C LEU A 85 -25.16 5.86 -1.69
N THR A 86 -24.43 6.07 -2.80
CA THR A 86 -23.21 6.90 -2.84
C THR A 86 -23.32 8.10 -3.79
N CYS A 87 -24.52 8.47 -4.22
CA CYS A 87 -24.75 9.54 -5.19
C CYS A 87 -24.66 10.97 -4.63
N ASP A 88 -24.12 11.15 -3.41
CA ASP A 88 -23.96 12.44 -2.74
C ASP A 88 -25.26 13.24 -2.51
N VAL A 89 -26.41 12.56 -2.48
CA VAL A 89 -27.70 13.20 -2.16
C VAL A 89 -27.90 13.28 -0.64
N PRO A 90 -28.10 14.48 -0.05
CA PRO A 90 -28.22 14.64 1.40
C PRO A 90 -29.29 13.77 2.05
N GLN A 91 -30.49 13.66 1.47
CA GLN A 91 -31.58 12.86 2.06
C GLN A 91 -31.24 11.37 2.19
N ILE A 92 -30.53 10.81 1.19
CA ILE A 92 -30.08 9.41 1.23
C ILE A 92 -29.00 9.25 2.31
N ASN A 93 -28.03 10.17 2.37
CA ASN A 93 -26.98 10.15 3.38
C ASN A 93 -27.55 10.33 4.79
N ASP A 94 -28.52 11.23 4.99
CA ASP A 94 -29.24 11.46 6.25
C ASP A 94 -29.95 10.19 6.69
N ARG A 95 -30.69 9.56 5.76
CA ARG A 95 -31.43 8.34 6.05
C ARG A 95 -30.51 7.16 6.38
N LEU A 96 -29.44 6.98 5.61
CA LEU A 96 -28.52 5.86 5.79
C LEU A 96 -27.62 6.03 7.02
N GLY A 97 -27.06 7.23 7.22
CA GLY A 97 -26.16 7.52 8.33
C GLY A 97 -26.87 7.77 9.66
N GLY A 98 -28.16 8.12 9.64
CA GLY A 98 -28.98 8.34 10.84
C GLY A 98 -29.72 7.11 11.35
N ASP A 99 -29.77 6.02 10.59
CA ASP A 99 -30.50 4.80 10.95
C ASP A 99 -29.52 3.70 11.38
N GLU A 100 -29.35 3.52 12.70
CA GLU A 100 -28.46 2.47 13.23
C GLU A 100 -28.86 1.07 12.75
N THR A 101 -30.12 0.81 12.39
CA THR A 101 -30.52 -0.51 11.87
C THR A 101 -29.91 -0.80 10.50
N LEU A 102 -29.86 0.20 9.61
CA LEU A 102 -29.22 0.09 8.30
C LEU A 102 -27.69 0.00 8.43
N LEU A 103 -27.10 0.80 9.32
CA LEU A 103 -25.67 0.73 9.63
C LEU A 103 -25.28 -0.64 10.19
N ASN A 104 -26.15 -1.28 10.99
CA ASN A 104 -25.93 -2.64 11.47
C ASN A 104 -25.96 -3.66 10.33
N VAL A 105 -26.84 -3.53 9.34
CA VAL A 105 -26.83 -4.43 8.16
C VAL A 105 -25.52 -4.30 7.39
N LEU A 106 -25.03 -3.07 7.16
CA LEU A 106 -23.72 -2.83 6.57
C LEU A 106 -22.60 -3.46 7.41
N TYR A 107 -22.58 -3.22 8.72
CA TYR A 107 -21.57 -3.75 9.63
C TYR A 107 -21.51 -5.28 9.62
N ASN A 108 -22.67 -5.95 9.65
CA ASN A 108 -22.77 -7.41 9.68
C ASN A 108 -22.19 -8.09 8.43
N PHE A 109 -21.96 -7.35 7.34
CA PHE A 109 -21.20 -7.86 6.19
C PHE A 109 -19.81 -8.35 6.58
N LEU A 110 -19.18 -7.69 7.57
CA LEU A 110 -17.84 -8.02 8.06
C LEU A 110 -17.80 -9.29 8.92
N ASP A 111 -18.94 -9.74 9.46
CA ASP A 111 -19.00 -10.95 10.29
C ASP A 111 -18.84 -12.25 9.48
N ARG A 112 -18.88 -12.17 8.15
CA ARG A 112 -18.69 -13.33 7.28
C ARG A 112 -17.29 -13.93 7.41
N GLU A 113 -17.17 -15.20 7.04
CA GLU A 113 -15.87 -15.85 6.91
C GLU A 113 -15.15 -15.37 5.64
N PRO A 114 -13.82 -15.21 5.66
CA PRO A 114 -13.06 -14.86 4.47
C PRO A 114 -13.05 -16.04 3.48
N PRO A 115 -12.88 -15.79 2.17
CA PRO A 115 -12.78 -14.46 1.56
C PRO A 115 -14.16 -13.81 1.36
N LEU A 116 -14.21 -12.48 1.51
CA LEU A 116 -15.37 -11.71 1.07
C LEU A 116 -15.43 -11.66 -0.45
N ASN A 117 -16.64 -11.56 -1.00
CA ASN A 117 -16.84 -11.26 -2.41
C ASN A 117 -16.19 -9.89 -2.74
N PRO A 118 -15.16 -9.82 -3.60
CA PRO A 118 -14.42 -8.57 -3.84
C PRO A 118 -15.30 -7.43 -4.35
N LEU A 119 -16.33 -7.75 -5.14
CA LEU A 119 -17.27 -6.77 -5.65
C LEU A 119 -18.12 -6.18 -4.51
N LEU A 120 -18.74 -7.02 -3.69
CA LEU A 120 -19.53 -6.56 -2.55
C LEU A 120 -18.67 -5.83 -1.52
N ALA A 121 -17.43 -6.29 -1.29
CA ALA A 121 -16.47 -5.59 -0.44
C ALA A 121 -16.16 -4.19 -0.97
N SER A 122 -16.04 -4.02 -2.29
CA SER A 122 -15.88 -2.70 -2.91
C SER A 122 -17.10 -1.81 -2.70
N PHE A 123 -18.32 -2.34 -2.83
CA PHE A 123 -19.55 -1.57 -2.60
C PHE A 123 -19.75 -1.21 -1.13
N PHE A 124 -19.48 -2.15 -0.22
CA PHE A 124 -19.47 -1.90 1.22
C PHE A 124 -18.47 -0.79 1.58
N SER A 125 -17.21 -0.92 1.14
CA SER A 125 -16.15 0.06 1.40
C SER A 125 -16.50 1.42 0.81
N LYS A 126 -17.04 1.47 -0.43
CA LYS A 126 -17.49 2.70 -1.06
C LYS A 126 -18.64 3.35 -0.27
N THR A 127 -19.61 2.57 0.19
CA THR A 127 -20.77 3.05 0.95
C THR A 127 -20.36 3.60 2.32
N ILE A 128 -19.61 2.83 3.12
CA ILE A 128 -19.13 3.31 4.42
C ILE A 128 -18.17 4.48 4.26
N GLY A 129 -17.27 4.45 3.26
CA GLY A 129 -16.36 5.55 3.00
C GLY A 129 -17.07 6.85 2.59
N ASN A 130 -18.15 6.76 1.81
CA ASN A 130 -19.00 7.92 1.53
C ASN A 130 -19.67 8.46 2.81
N LEU A 131 -20.19 7.55 3.65
CA LEU A 131 -20.78 7.92 4.92
C LEU A 131 -19.77 8.54 5.89
N ILE A 132 -18.52 8.09 5.93
CA ILE A 132 -17.44 8.75 6.69
C ILE A 132 -17.24 10.18 6.21
N ALA A 133 -17.32 10.46 4.91
CA ALA A 133 -17.13 11.80 4.36
C ALA A 133 -18.35 12.72 4.52
N ARG A 134 -19.58 12.17 4.52
CA ARG A 134 -20.83 12.95 4.51
C ARG A 134 -21.57 12.97 5.85
N LYS A 135 -21.31 11.99 6.72
CA LYS A 135 -21.94 11.74 8.03
C LYS A 135 -20.90 11.35 9.07
N THR A 136 -19.77 12.06 9.06
CA THR A 136 -18.56 11.74 9.82
C THR A 136 -18.86 11.45 11.29
N GLU A 137 -19.48 12.40 11.99
CA GLU A 137 -19.75 12.28 13.43
C GLU A 137 -20.63 11.07 13.77
N GLN A 138 -21.74 10.88 13.05
CA GLN A 138 -22.68 9.79 13.31
C GLN A 138 -22.03 8.43 13.04
N VAL A 139 -21.31 8.31 11.92
CA VAL A 139 -20.74 7.05 11.46
C VAL A 139 -19.52 6.68 12.29
N VAL A 140 -18.62 7.62 12.59
CA VAL A 140 -17.48 7.39 13.49
C VAL A 140 -17.98 6.98 14.89
N ALA A 141 -18.99 7.68 15.43
CA ALA A 141 -19.57 7.31 16.72
C ALA A 141 -20.16 5.89 16.69
N PHE A 142 -20.86 5.50 15.62
CA PHE A 142 -21.37 4.14 15.44
C PHE A 142 -20.24 3.10 15.38
N LEU A 143 -19.19 3.34 14.57
CA LEU A 143 -18.07 2.40 14.42
C LEU A 143 -17.27 2.24 15.72
N ARG A 144 -17.08 3.31 16.50
CA ARG A 144 -16.42 3.25 17.82
C ARG A 144 -17.20 2.44 18.85
N LYS A 145 -18.54 2.38 18.76
CA LYS A 145 -19.36 1.49 19.61
C LYS A 145 -19.19 0.00 19.28
N LYS A 146 -18.55 -0.34 18.16
CA LYS A 146 -18.36 -1.71 17.70
C LYS A 146 -16.95 -2.19 18.04
N ASP A 147 -16.77 -2.74 19.24
CA ASP A 147 -15.45 -3.20 19.75
C ASP A 147 -14.67 -4.11 18.79
N LYS A 148 -15.37 -4.88 17.95
CA LYS A 148 -14.74 -5.80 16.99
C LYS A 148 -14.46 -5.18 15.62
N PHE A 149 -14.85 -3.93 15.36
CA PHE A 149 -14.80 -3.36 14.01
C PHE A 149 -13.40 -3.41 13.39
N ILE A 150 -12.38 -2.88 14.08
CA ILE A 150 -10.99 -2.93 13.59
C ILE A 150 -10.53 -4.38 13.40
N SER A 151 -10.91 -5.27 14.33
CA SER A 151 -10.59 -6.69 14.22
C SER A 151 -11.17 -7.35 12.99
N LEU A 152 -12.41 -7.02 12.62
CA LEU A 152 -13.06 -7.56 11.43
C LEU A 152 -12.50 -6.94 10.15
N VAL A 153 -12.17 -5.65 10.14
CA VAL A 153 -11.49 -5.01 9.00
C VAL A 153 -10.13 -5.69 8.75
N LEU A 154 -9.34 -5.93 9.79
CA LEU A 154 -8.04 -6.61 9.68
C LEU A 154 -8.16 -8.11 9.36
N LYS A 155 -9.26 -8.77 9.74
CA LYS A 155 -9.60 -10.14 9.31
C LYS A 155 -9.70 -10.20 7.78
N HIS A 156 -10.28 -9.18 7.17
CA HIS A 156 -10.59 -9.11 5.74
C HIS A 156 -9.65 -8.25 4.90
N ILE A 157 -8.53 -7.78 5.46
CA ILE A 157 -7.61 -6.86 4.78
C ILE A 157 -6.97 -7.42 3.50
N GLY A 158 -7.02 -8.75 3.28
CA GLY A 158 -6.60 -9.35 2.02
C GLY A 158 -7.43 -8.87 0.82
N THR A 159 -8.65 -8.39 1.06
CA THR A 159 -9.43 -7.68 0.05
C THR A 159 -9.11 -6.18 0.10
N SER A 160 -8.51 -5.64 -0.97
CA SER A 160 -7.99 -4.25 -1.00
C SER A 160 -9.03 -3.18 -0.66
N ALA A 161 -10.31 -3.44 -0.91
CA ALA A 161 -11.39 -2.54 -0.50
C ALA A 161 -11.41 -2.27 1.03
N LEU A 162 -11.00 -3.24 1.86
CA LEU A 162 -10.97 -3.09 3.32
C LEU A 162 -9.71 -2.33 3.77
N MET A 163 -8.60 -2.48 3.06
CA MET A 163 -7.43 -1.61 3.20
C MET A 163 -7.83 -0.15 2.92
N ASP A 164 -8.51 0.11 1.79
CA ASP A 164 -8.96 1.46 1.43
C ASP A 164 -9.93 2.06 2.45
N LEU A 165 -10.78 1.23 3.06
CA LEU A 165 -11.67 1.66 4.13
C LEU A 165 -10.88 2.11 5.38
N LEU A 166 -9.86 1.34 5.77
CA LEU A 166 -8.99 1.69 6.88
C LEU A 166 -8.23 3.00 6.60
N LEU A 167 -7.69 3.16 5.39
CA LEU A 167 -7.00 4.40 4.99
C LEU A 167 -7.94 5.61 4.93
N ARG A 168 -9.22 5.42 4.60
CA ARG A 168 -10.24 6.47 4.67
C ARG A 168 -10.54 6.90 6.10
N LEU A 169 -10.51 6.00 7.08
CA LEU A 169 -10.63 6.37 8.50
C LEU A 169 -9.44 7.20 8.97
N VAL A 170 -8.24 6.92 8.45
CA VAL A 170 -7.01 7.66 8.79
C VAL A 170 -6.99 9.05 8.13
N SER A 171 -7.47 9.19 6.90
CA SER A 171 -7.25 10.41 6.10
C SER A 171 -8.49 11.27 5.82
N CYS A 172 -9.70 10.70 5.77
CA CYS A 172 -10.91 11.40 5.30
C CYS A 172 -11.85 11.87 6.41
N VAL A 173 -11.47 11.72 7.68
CA VAL A 173 -12.26 12.21 8.82
C VAL A 173 -12.01 13.70 8.99
N GLU A 174 -13.08 14.50 8.96
CA GLU A 174 -13.07 15.94 9.21
C GLU A 174 -14.18 16.30 10.21
N PRO A 175 -13.98 17.31 11.08
CA PRO A 175 -12.83 18.22 11.16
C PRO A 175 -11.57 17.56 11.77
N ALA A 176 -10.41 18.21 11.61
CA ALA A 176 -9.12 17.73 12.13
C ALA A 176 -9.12 17.28 13.60
N GLY A 177 -9.94 17.89 14.47
CA GLY A 177 -10.09 17.47 15.87
C GLY A 177 -10.67 16.06 16.00
N LEU A 178 -11.77 15.77 15.29
CA LEU A 178 -12.38 14.44 15.27
C LEU A 178 -11.45 13.39 14.66
N ARG A 179 -10.67 13.79 13.64
CA ARG A 179 -9.63 12.92 13.07
C ARG A 179 -8.61 12.50 14.11
N GLN A 180 -8.10 13.43 14.92
CA GLN A 180 -7.15 13.10 15.99
C GLN A 180 -7.73 12.11 17.01
N GLU A 181 -9.02 12.24 17.35
CA GLU A 181 -9.71 11.25 18.19
C GLU A 181 -9.78 9.87 17.52
N VAL A 182 -10.06 9.83 16.20
CA VAL A 182 -10.06 8.57 15.44
C VAL A 182 -8.66 7.95 15.40
N LEU A 183 -7.60 8.74 15.16
CA LEU A 183 -6.22 8.24 15.19
C LEU A 183 -5.84 7.70 16.57
N HIS A 184 -6.28 8.35 17.65
CA HIS A 184 -6.07 7.85 19.01
C HIS A 184 -6.81 6.54 19.26
N TRP A 185 -8.08 6.44 18.85
CA TRP A 185 -8.85 5.20 18.93
C TRP A 185 -8.20 4.06 18.14
N LEU A 186 -7.73 4.32 16.92
CA LEU A 186 -6.99 3.32 16.13
C LEU A 186 -5.70 2.88 16.82
N ASN A 187 -5.05 3.78 17.56
CA ASN A 187 -3.87 3.46 18.36
C ASN A 187 -4.22 2.61 19.60
N GLU A 188 -5.32 2.91 20.30
CA GLU A 188 -5.84 2.11 21.42
C GLU A 188 -6.17 0.67 20.97
N GLU A 189 -6.73 0.52 19.77
CA GLU A 189 -6.99 -0.77 19.11
C GLU A 189 -5.72 -1.48 18.59
N LYS A 190 -4.54 -0.90 18.82
CA LYS A 190 -3.23 -1.42 18.41
C LYS A 190 -3.14 -1.71 16.91
N THR A 191 -3.75 -0.85 16.10
CA THR A 191 -3.88 -1.09 14.65
C THR A 191 -2.53 -1.31 13.97
N ILE A 192 -1.51 -0.51 14.32
CA ILE A 192 -0.17 -0.63 13.75
C ILE A 192 0.48 -1.96 14.12
N GLN A 193 0.46 -2.32 15.40
CA GLN A 193 1.06 -3.56 15.89
C GLN A 193 0.41 -4.77 15.22
N ARG A 194 -0.91 -4.76 15.11
CA ARG A 194 -1.67 -5.84 14.45
C ARG A 194 -1.39 -5.94 12.96
N LEU A 195 -1.22 -4.80 12.27
CA LEU A 195 -0.78 -4.80 10.86
C LEU A 195 0.64 -5.36 10.71
N VAL A 196 1.56 -5.05 11.63
CA VAL A 196 2.92 -5.61 11.65
C VAL A 196 2.90 -7.12 11.87
N GLU A 197 2.03 -7.62 12.76
CA GLU A 197 1.80 -9.06 12.97
C GLU A 197 1.32 -9.79 11.70
N LEU A 198 0.65 -9.10 10.77
CA LEU A 198 0.25 -9.66 9.48
C LEU A 198 1.41 -9.82 8.50
N ILE A 199 2.52 -9.09 8.71
CA ILE A 199 3.76 -9.29 7.95
C ILE A 199 4.53 -10.44 8.60
N HIS A 200 4.00 -11.66 8.46
CA HIS A 200 4.62 -12.88 8.97
C HIS A 200 4.50 -14.04 7.95
N PRO A 201 5.51 -14.93 7.84
CA PRO A 201 5.52 -16.06 6.88
C PRO A 201 4.33 -17.02 6.94
N SER A 202 3.59 -17.04 8.06
CA SER A 202 2.41 -17.89 8.26
C SER A 202 1.10 -17.25 7.81
N GLN A 203 1.14 -16.02 7.32
CA GLN A 203 -0.05 -15.28 6.89
C GLN A 203 -0.27 -15.47 5.39
N ASP A 204 -1.51 -15.26 4.97
CA ASP A 204 -1.92 -15.25 3.57
C ASP A 204 -1.20 -14.13 2.78
N GLU A 205 -0.87 -14.39 1.52
CA GLU A 205 -0.06 -13.51 0.67
C GLU A 205 -0.73 -12.14 0.44
N ASP A 206 -2.04 -12.13 0.19
CA ASP A 206 -2.79 -10.90 -0.03
C ASP A 206 -2.89 -10.09 1.26
N ARG A 207 -3.14 -10.75 2.40
CA ARG A 207 -3.17 -10.09 3.72
C ARG A 207 -1.81 -9.48 4.08
N GLN A 208 -0.71 -10.19 3.84
CA GLN A 208 0.64 -9.71 4.09
C GLN A 208 0.99 -8.51 3.19
N SER A 209 0.68 -8.60 1.90
CA SER A 209 0.95 -7.55 0.92
C SER A 209 0.15 -6.28 1.23
N ASN A 210 -1.15 -6.42 1.49
CA ASN A 210 -2.01 -5.29 1.82
C ASN A 210 -1.65 -4.67 3.18
N ALA A 211 -1.28 -5.46 4.19
CA ALA A 211 -0.81 -4.92 5.47
C ALA A 211 0.47 -4.07 5.31
N SER A 212 1.43 -4.56 4.51
CA SER A 212 2.65 -3.82 4.18
C SER A 212 2.33 -2.50 3.47
N GLN A 213 1.46 -2.53 2.47
CA GLN A 213 1.07 -1.34 1.72
C GLN A 213 0.32 -0.34 2.61
N THR A 214 -0.60 -0.83 3.45
CA THR A 214 -1.33 -0.02 4.43
C THR A 214 -0.38 0.72 5.36
N LEU A 215 0.63 0.03 5.91
CA LEU A 215 1.62 0.65 6.80
C LEU A 215 2.43 1.73 6.06
N CYS A 216 2.86 1.46 4.83
CA CYS A 216 3.53 2.46 4.00
C CYS A 216 2.68 3.72 3.77
N ASP A 217 1.39 3.53 3.49
CA ASP A 217 0.48 4.64 3.21
C ASP A 217 0.14 5.43 4.47
N ILE A 218 -0.01 4.78 5.63
CA ILE A 218 -0.13 5.48 6.93
C ILE A 218 1.10 6.34 7.22
N VAL A 219 2.32 5.83 6.97
CA VAL A 219 3.56 6.63 7.14
C VAL A 219 3.53 7.88 6.26
N ARG A 220 3.14 7.74 4.99
CA ARG A 220 3.07 8.86 4.03
C ARG A 220 2.01 9.88 4.45
N LEU A 221 0.80 9.41 4.77
CA LEU A 221 -0.31 10.24 5.22
C LEU A 221 0.04 11.03 6.49
N GLY A 222 0.60 10.38 7.52
CA GLY A 222 0.98 11.05 8.77
C GLY A 222 2.06 12.12 8.56
N ARG A 223 3.01 11.89 7.65
CA ARG A 223 4.06 12.86 7.30
C ARG A 223 3.51 14.03 6.48
N GLU A 224 2.62 13.78 5.53
CA GLU A 224 1.98 14.83 4.71
C GLU A 224 1.13 15.76 5.58
N GLN A 225 0.35 15.19 6.49
CA GLN A 225 -0.52 15.95 7.41
C GLN A 225 0.31 16.83 8.37
N GLY A 226 1.42 16.31 8.90
CA GLY A 226 2.33 17.08 9.76
C GLY A 226 3.01 18.25 9.06
N SER A 227 3.25 18.16 7.74
CA SER A 227 3.88 19.23 6.96
C SER A 227 2.93 20.37 6.59
N GLN A 228 1.62 20.12 6.49
CA GLN A 228 0.63 21.12 6.09
C GLN A 228 0.16 22.02 7.23
N LEU A 229 0.31 21.58 8.48
CA LEU A 229 -0.15 22.29 9.67
C LEU A 229 1.03 23.03 10.32
N LEU A 230 1.24 24.29 9.96
CA LEU A 230 2.19 25.21 10.61
C LEU A 230 1.90 25.41 12.13
N GLU A 231 0.70 24.99 12.59
CA GLU A 231 0.26 25.00 13.98
C GLU A 231 -0.42 23.65 14.35
N ALA A 232 0.19 22.49 14.13
CA ALA A 232 -0.38 21.23 14.65
C ALA A 232 -0.16 21.07 16.17
N PRO A 233 -1.21 20.99 17.00
CA PRO A 233 -1.10 20.44 18.34
C PRO A 233 -1.09 18.91 18.22
N GLN A 234 -0.05 18.26 18.75
CA GLN A 234 0.13 16.80 18.90
C GLN A 234 0.71 16.05 17.66
N PRO A 235 1.70 15.15 17.88
CA PRO A 235 2.21 14.26 16.84
C PRO A 235 1.18 13.17 16.50
N ASP A 236 1.18 12.71 15.25
CA ASP A 236 0.34 11.58 14.81
C ASP A 236 0.66 10.32 15.66
N PRO A 237 -0.31 9.79 16.43
CA PRO A 237 -0.06 8.68 17.35
C PRO A 237 0.28 7.38 16.62
N LEU A 238 -0.26 7.15 15.41
CA LEU A 238 0.04 5.98 14.61
C LEU A 238 1.46 6.07 14.04
N LEU A 239 1.87 7.25 13.56
CA LEU A 239 3.23 7.50 13.09
C LEU A 239 4.26 7.34 14.22
N MET A 240 3.94 7.80 15.43
CA MET A 240 4.79 7.63 16.61
C MET A 240 5.06 6.15 16.94
N VAL A 241 4.05 5.29 16.84
CA VAL A 241 4.22 3.84 17.02
C VAL A 241 5.04 3.24 15.88
N LEU A 242 4.73 3.58 14.62
CA LEU A 242 5.46 3.11 13.44
C LEU A 242 6.96 3.45 13.47
N GLU A 243 7.30 4.65 13.94
CA GLU A 243 8.67 5.13 14.05
C GLU A 243 9.38 4.71 15.36
N SER A 244 8.69 3.95 16.21
CA SER A 244 9.25 3.43 17.47
C SER A 244 10.22 2.26 17.24
N GLN A 245 11.20 2.14 18.12
CA GLN A 245 12.16 1.04 18.10
C GLN A 245 11.45 -0.33 18.27
N GLU A 246 10.47 -0.43 19.17
CA GLU A 246 9.74 -1.67 19.44
C GLU A 246 9.00 -2.19 18.20
N CYS A 247 8.32 -1.30 17.48
CA CYS A 247 7.60 -1.66 16.25
C CYS A 247 8.55 -2.17 15.16
N VAL A 248 9.68 -1.50 14.98
CA VAL A 248 10.70 -1.88 13.99
C VAL A 248 11.36 -3.20 14.36
N GLU A 249 11.69 -3.41 15.65
CA GLU A 249 12.22 -4.68 16.13
C GLU A 249 11.22 -5.81 15.90
N GLN A 250 9.93 -5.60 16.20
CA GLN A 250 8.90 -6.62 16.00
C GLN A 250 8.76 -7.00 14.52
N LEU A 251 8.77 -6.03 13.61
CA LEU A 251 8.77 -6.29 12.17
C LEU A 251 9.99 -7.13 11.75
N LEU A 252 11.18 -6.77 12.23
CA LEU A 252 12.42 -7.51 11.94
C LEU A 252 12.43 -8.91 12.56
N ARG A 253 11.80 -9.12 13.73
CA ARG A 253 11.59 -10.46 14.29
C ARG A 253 10.70 -11.27 13.36
N ASN A 254 9.57 -10.75 12.91
CA ASN A 254 8.70 -11.47 11.98
C ASN A 254 9.41 -11.84 10.67
N MET A 255 10.31 -10.98 10.18
CA MET A 255 11.04 -11.20 8.92
C MET A 255 12.13 -12.29 9.00
N PHE A 256 12.86 -12.41 10.11
CA PHE A 256 14.02 -13.34 10.16
C PHE A 256 14.01 -14.34 11.32
N ASP A 257 13.18 -14.19 12.35
CA ASP A 257 13.12 -15.12 13.48
C ASP A 257 12.18 -16.29 13.12
N GLY A 258 12.65 -17.18 12.24
CA GLY A 258 11.90 -18.36 11.82
C GLY A 258 12.10 -18.71 10.34
N VAL A 259 11.05 -19.27 9.74
CA VAL A 259 11.04 -19.60 8.30
C VAL A 259 10.99 -18.32 7.49
N GLN A 260 11.94 -18.11 6.57
CA GLN A 260 11.97 -16.90 5.75
C GLN A 260 11.27 -17.15 4.41
N THR A 261 10.31 -16.29 4.06
CA THR A 261 9.68 -16.27 2.73
C THR A 261 10.07 -15.01 1.98
N GLU A 262 10.17 -15.08 0.65
CA GLU A 262 10.53 -13.90 -0.14
C GLU A 262 9.52 -12.77 0.04
N LEU A 263 8.22 -13.07 0.07
CA LEU A 263 7.18 -12.07 0.25
C LEU A 263 7.33 -11.34 1.58
N CYS A 264 7.50 -12.06 2.70
CA CYS A 264 7.66 -11.44 4.01
C CYS A 264 8.90 -10.53 4.08
N LEU A 265 10.01 -10.96 3.49
CA LEU A 265 11.23 -10.16 3.41
C LEU A 265 11.02 -8.89 2.57
N VAL A 266 10.34 -9.00 1.43
CA VAL A 266 10.04 -7.86 0.55
C VAL A 266 9.08 -6.88 1.22
N SER A 267 7.96 -7.37 1.77
CA SER A 267 6.96 -6.58 2.50
C SER A 267 7.58 -5.84 3.68
N GLY A 268 8.28 -6.54 4.57
CA GLY A 268 8.91 -5.89 5.72
C GLY A 268 9.99 -4.88 5.30
N THR A 269 10.79 -5.20 4.28
CA THR A 269 11.79 -4.24 3.76
C THR A 269 11.15 -3.01 3.13
N GLN A 270 9.99 -3.14 2.47
CA GLN A 270 9.26 -2.03 1.87
C GLN A 270 8.75 -1.05 2.95
N VAL A 271 8.27 -1.55 4.09
CA VAL A 271 7.89 -0.71 5.24
C VAL A 271 9.12 0.03 5.78
N LEU A 272 10.23 -0.67 6.01
CA LEU A 272 11.48 -0.05 6.51
C LEU A 272 12.02 1.01 5.55
N LEU A 273 12.01 0.75 4.24
CA LEU A 273 12.40 1.73 3.23
C LEU A 273 11.53 2.98 3.31
N THR A 274 10.22 2.81 3.48
CA THR A 274 9.27 3.94 3.60
C THR A 274 9.53 4.74 4.87
N LEU A 275 9.86 4.10 5.99
CA LEU A 275 10.26 4.78 7.23
C LEU A 275 11.57 5.57 7.06
N LEU A 276 12.49 5.11 6.22
CA LEU A 276 13.75 5.80 5.91
C LEU A 276 13.64 6.88 4.82
N GLU A 277 12.49 6.98 4.12
CA GLU A 277 12.29 8.05 3.14
C GLU A 277 12.37 9.43 3.82
N PRO A 278 13.13 10.39 3.26
CA PRO A 278 13.25 11.72 3.84
C PRO A 278 11.91 12.43 3.96
N ARG A 279 11.65 13.07 5.12
CA ARG A 279 10.55 14.02 5.24
C ARG A 279 10.77 15.16 4.25
N ARG A 280 9.86 15.35 3.29
CA ARG A 280 9.86 16.53 2.43
C ARG A 280 9.46 17.72 3.31
N ALA A 281 10.43 18.51 3.74
CA ALA A 281 10.14 19.83 4.29
C ALA A 281 9.49 20.67 3.18
N GLY A 282 8.24 21.10 3.41
CA GLY A 282 7.49 21.92 2.47
C GLY A 282 8.21 23.25 2.23
N SER A 283 8.75 23.40 1.03
CA SER A 283 9.02 24.71 0.45
C SER A 283 8.66 24.62 -1.03
N GLU A 284 7.38 24.76 -1.31
CA GLU A 284 6.92 25.22 -2.62
C GLU A 284 6.46 26.67 -2.43
N GLY A 285 7.38 27.59 -2.69
CA GLY A 285 7.16 29.02 -2.57
C GLY A 285 8.37 29.81 -3.03
N LEU A 286 8.47 30.00 -4.35
CA LEU A 286 9.30 30.99 -5.08
C LEU A 286 10.83 30.94 -4.91
N LEU A 287 11.51 30.81 -6.05
CA LEU A 287 12.88 31.28 -6.35
C LEU A 287 14.02 30.66 -5.51
N ASP A 288 14.69 29.63 -6.04
CA ASP A 288 16.01 29.82 -6.64
C ASP A 288 16.56 28.49 -7.18
N SER A 289 16.77 28.47 -8.49
CA SER A 289 17.70 27.56 -9.13
C SER A 289 19.12 27.97 -8.71
N CYS A 290 19.96 26.97 -8.40
CA CYS A 290 21.39 27.10 -8.10
C CYS A 290 21.78 27.27 -6.61
N SER A 291 21.40 26.33 -5.75
CA SER A 291 22.22 25.85 -4.61
C SER A 291 21.63 24.55 -4.03
N GLN A 292 21.90 23.38 -4.63
CA GLN A 292 21.57 22.09 -4.00
C GLN A 292 22.84 21.25 -3.85
N GLY A 293 23.70 21.69 -2.95
CA GLY A 293 24.83 20.95 -2.45
C GLY A 293 24.98 21.29 -0.97
N LEU A 294 24.80 20.27 -0.13
CA LEU A 294 24.94 20.27 1.34
C LEU A 294 23.71 20.78 2.11
N ASP A 295 23.26 19.96 3.06
CA ASP A 295 22.28 20.24 4.12
C ASP A 295 20.77 20.16 3.81
N ARG A 296 20.34 19.08 3.13
CA ARG A 296 19.03 18.48 3.45
C ARG A 296 19.23 17.57 4.67
N SER A 297 19.10 18.12 5.88
CA SER A 297 19.07 17.33 7.11
C SER A 297 17.81 16.47 7.13
N CYS A 298 17.94 15.26 6.59
CA CYS A 298 16.91 14.23 6.66
C CYS A 298 16.76 13.80 8.13
N THR A 299 15.79 14.36 8.84
CA THR A 299 15.49 13.95 10.22
C THR A 299 14.71 12.63 10.20
N ILE A 300 15.45 11.54 10.06
CA ILE A 300 14.92 10.19 10.27
C ILE A 300 14.75 9.97 11.77
N SER A 301 13.64 9.35 12.18
CA SER A 301 13.41 9.03 13.59
C SER A 301 14.55 8.16 14.13
N PRO A 302 15.17 8.53 15.26
CA PRO A 302 16.24 7.73 15.86
C PRO A 302 15.74 6.33 16.24
N GLY A 303 14.46 6.17 16.62
CA GLY A 303 13.89 4.87 16.98
C GLY A 303 14.00 3.84 15.84
N VAL A 304 13.78 4.29 14.60
CA VAL A 304 13.91 3.44 13.41
C VAL A 304 15.34 2.97 13.21
N LEU A 305 16.32 3.86 13.35
CA LEU A 305 17.73 3.53 13.19
C LEU A 305 18.22 2.56 14.28
N HIS A 306 17.87 2.82 15.54
CA HIS A 306 18.21 1.94 16.66
C HIS A 306 17.57 0.56 16.55
N GLY A 307 16.36 0.45 15.99
CA GLY A 307 15.71 -0.84 15.75
C GLY A 307 16.37 -1.66 14.63
N ILE A 308 16.84 -1.00 13.55
CA ILE A 308 17.47 -1.67 12.41
C ILE A 308 18.92 -2.11 12.71
N GLU A 309 19.68 -1.30 13.44
CA GLU A 309 21.12 -1.49 13.67
C GLU A 309 21.50 -2.93 14.11
N PRO A 310 20.84 -3.56 15.09
CA PRO A 310 21.19 -4.90 15.55
C PRO A 310 20.97 -6.02 14.51
N ARG A 311 20.17 -5.76 13.48
CA ARG A 311 19.73 -6.72 12.45
C ARG A 311 20.40 -6.48 11.10
N LEU A 312 21.34 -5.54 11.01
CA LEU A 312 22.13 -5.29 9.79
C LEU A 312 22.85 -6.54 9.27
N LYS A 313 23.29 -7.41 10.19
CA LYS A 313 23.89 -8.71 9.87
C LYS A 313 22.96 -9.62 9.07
N ASP A 314 21.65 -9.55 9.30
CA ASP A 314 20.67 -10.43 8.65
C ASP A 314 20.44 -9.98 7.20
N PHE A 315 20.37 -8.66 6.96
CA PHE A 315 20.36 -8.10 5.61
C PHE A 315 21.67 -8.37 4.85
N HIS A 316 22.82 -8.33 5.53
CA HIS A 316 24.08 -8.71 4.92
C HIS A 316 24.08 -10.19 4.51
N GLN A 317 23.59 -11.08 5.37
CA GLN A 317 23.47 -12.50 5.07
C GLN A 317 22.51 -12.74 3.89
N LEU A 318 21.40 -12.01 3.84
CA LEU A 318 20.42 -12.08 2.74
C LEU A 318 21.02 -11.65 1.38
N LEU A 319 21.99 -10.72 1.40
CA LEU A 319 22.72 -10.30 0.20
C LEU A 319 23.78 -11.31 -0.27
N LEU A 320 24.34 -12.08 0.66
CA LEU A 320 25.31 -13.14 0.36
C LEU A 320 24.62 -14.45 -0.03
N SER A 321 23.45 -14.74 0.54
CA SER A 321 22.75 -16.01 0.38
C SER A 321 21.23 -15.75 0.34
N PRO A 322 20.70 -15.25 -0.79
CA PRO A 322 19.27 -15.01 -0.95
C PRO A 322 18.48 -16.33 -1.02
N PRO A 323 17.16 -16.30 -0.78
CA PRO A 323 16.27 -17.42 -1.08
C PRO A 323 16.47 -17.89 -2.53
N LYS A 324 16.69 -19.19 -2.73
CA LYS A 324 16.97 -19.76 -4.05
C LYS A 324 15.75 -19.60 -4.95
N LYS A 325 15.97 -19.12 -6.17
CA LYS A 325 14.97 -19.06 -7.24
C LYS A 325 15.31 -20.02 -8.36
N ALA A 326 14.29 -20.47 -9.08
CA ALA A 326 14.47 -21.26 -10.29
C ALA A 326 15.25 -20.46 -11.35
N ALA A 327 16.08 -21.17 -12.11
CA ALA A 327 16.83 -20.59 -13.21
C ALA A 327 15.88 -19.97 -14.25
N ILE A 328 16.23 -18.80 -14.77
CA ILE A 328 15.42 -18.08 -15.76
C ILE A 328 16.11 -18.18 -17.12
N LEU A 329 15.40 -18.66 -18.14
CA LEU A 329 15.88 -18.60 -19.51
C LEU A 329 15.78 -17.15 -20.02
N THR A 330 16.92 -16.57 -20.37
CA THR A 330 17.02 -15.24 -20.97
C THR A 330 17.45 -15.34 -22.43
N SER A 331 17.31 -14.25 -23.18
CA SER A 331 17.79 -14.16 -24.57
C SER A 331 19.31 -14.36 -24.72
N VAL A 332 20.08 -14.32 -23.62
CA VAL A 332 21.54 -14.45 -23.59
C VAL A 332 21.98 -15.76 -22.90
N GLY A 333 21.03 -16.63 -22.52
CA GLY A 333 21.31 -17.92 -21.86
C GLY A 333 20.52 -18.11 -20.57
N VAL A 334 20.83 -19.19 -19.84
CA VAL A 334 20.17 -19.52 -18.56
C VAL A 334 20.85 -18.76 -17.42
N LEU A 335 20.06 -17.96 -16.69
CA LEU A 335 20.48 -17.30 -15.47
C LEU A 335 20.17 -18.23 -14.28
N GLU A 336 21.17 -19.01 -13.86
CA GLU A 336 21.06 -20.02 -12.80
C GLU A 336 20.70 -19.42 -11.43
N GLU A 337 21.24 -18.26 -11.09
CA GLU A 337 20.97 -17.55 -9.83
C GLU A 337 20.48 -16.13 -10.11
N PRO A 338 19.17 -15.93 -10.37
CA PRO A 338 18.63 -14.59 -10.58
C PRO A 338 18.72 -13.78 -9.29
N LEU A 339 18.81 -12.45 -9.42
CA LEU A 339 18.97 -11.54 -8.28
C LEU A 339 17.92 -11.77 -7.17
N GLY A 340 16.66 -12.00 -7.56
CA GLY A 340 15.55 -12.17 -6.64
C GLY A 340 15.09 -10.84 -6.02
N ASN A 341 13.83 -10.78 -5.58
CA ASN A 341 13.25 -9.56 -5.02
C ASN A 341 13.78 -9.33 -3.61
N ALA A 342 13.95 -10.38 -2.79
CA ALA A 342 14.48 -10.23 -1.43
C ALA A 342 15.89 -9.59 -1.43
N ARG A 343 16.77 -10.03 -2.33
CA ARG A 343 18.13 -9.47 -2.45
C ARG A 343 18.11 -8.03 -2.94
N LEU A 344 17.28 -7.73 -3.95
CA LEU A 344 17.13 -6.38 -4.48
C LEU A 344 16.63 -5.40 -3.41
N HIS A 345 15.59 -5.78 -2.66
CA HIS A 345 15.05 -4.95 -1.60
C HIS A 345 16.06 -4.75 -0.46
N SER A 346 16.79 -5.80 -0.09
CA SER A 346 17.88 -5.69 0.90
C SER A 346 18.98 -4.74 0.45
N ALA A 347 19.37 -4.79 -0.83
CA ALA A 347 20.37 -3.89 -1.39
C ALA A 347 19.88 -2.43 -1.36
N ARG A 348 18.61 -2.20 -1.70
CA ARG A 348 17.98 -0.87 -1.60
C ARG A 348 17.95 -0.36 -0.16
N LEU A 349 17.62 -1.21 0.81
CA LEU A 349 17.59 -0.84 2.23
C LEU A 349 18.97 -0.44 2.72
N VAL A 350 19.99 -1.25 2.44
CA VAL A 350 21.37 -0.95 2.82
C VAL A 350 21.84 0.34 2.15
N ALA A 351 21.51 0.55 0.87
CA ALA A 351 21.80 1.81 0.20
C ALA A 351 21.10 2.99 0.90
N ALA A 352 19.82 2.89 1.25
CA ALA A 352 19.10 3.94 1.96
C ALA A 352 19.74 4.26 3.33
N LEU A 353 20.11 3.24 4.10
CA LEU A 353 20.81 3.37 5.38
C LEU A 353 22.19 4.03 5.24
N LEU A 354 22.87 3.87 4.11
CA LEU A 354 24.15 4.57 3.87
C LEU A 354 23.96 6.06 3.61
N HIS A 355 22.85 6.44 2.98
CA HIS A 355 22.54 7.84 2.74
C HIS A 355 22.13 8.60 4.01
N THR A 356 21.80 7.91 5.11
CA THR A 356 21.47 8.56 6.40
C THR A 356 22.70 9.12 7.11
N GLY A 357 23.91 8.69 6.74
CA GLY A 357 25.16 9.19 7.32
C GLY A 357 25.40 8.77 8.78
N THR A 358 24.62 7.86 9.35
CA THR A 358 24.72 7.48 10.77
C THR A 358 26.04 6.74 11.06
N PRO A 359 26.85 7.19 12.03
CA PRO A 359 28.19 6.63 12.28
C PRO A 359 28.15 5.18 12.76
N SER A 360 27.17 4.80 13.59
CA SER A 360 27.03 3.44 14.11
C SER A 360 26.76 2.42 13.00
N ILE A 361 25.83 2.73 12.09
CA ILE A 361 25.52 1.93 10.90
C ILE A 361 26.76 1.78 10.00
N ASN A 362 27.50 2.88 9.78
CA ASN A 362 28.72 2.86 8.99
C ASN A 362 29.82 1.99 9.63
N GLN A 363 29.94 1.99 10.96
CA GLN A 363 30.89 1.17 11.70
C GLN A 363 30.53 -0.31 11.65
N GLU A 364 29.26 -0.67 11.84
CA GLU A 364 28.80 -2.06 11.75
C GLU A 364 28.97 -2.61 10.32
N ARG A 365 28.74 -1.79 9.29
CA ARG A 365 29.08 -2.17 7.91
C ARG A 365 30.57 -2.47 7.76
N LEU A 366 31.45 -1.62 8.26
CA LEU A 366 32.90 -1.83 8.16
C LEU A 366 33.32 -3.14 8.85
N ARG A 367 32.67 -3.47 9.97
CA ARG A 367 32.85 -4.75 10.66
C ARG A 367 32.40 -5.93 9.80
N LEU A 368 31.19 -5.89 9.23
CA LEU A 368 30.67 -6.97 8.37
C LEU A 368 31.50 -7.14 7.09
N SER A 369 31.95 -6.04 6.50
CA SER A 369 32.80 -6.01 5.29
C SER A 369 34.17 -6.68 5.50
N ARG A 370 34.69 -6.64 6.74
CA ARG A 370 35.96 -7.31 7.11
C ARG A 370 35.80 -8.83 7.25
N VAL A 371 34.59 -9.32 7.55
CA VAL A 371 34.29 -10.75 7.68
C VAL A 371 34.02 -11.37 6.30
N ARG A 372 33.21 -10.71 5.46
CA ARG A 372 33.07 -11.00 4.03
C ARG A 372 32.79 -9.70 3.26
N PRO A 373 33.47 -9.43 2.13
CA PRO A 373 33.22 -8.22 1.36
C PRO A 373 31.79 -8.16 0.84
N TRP A 374 31.19 -6.97 0.84
CA TRP A 374 29.97 -6.69 0.09
C TRP A 374 30.32 -6.79 -1.39
N VAL A 375 30.12 -7.96 -1.99
CA VAL A 375 30.37 -8.12 -3.43
C VAL A 375 29.32 -7.28 -4.15
N PRO A 376 29.71 -6.23 -4.90
CA PRO A 376 28.74 -5.49 -5.68
C PRO A 376 28.06 -6.46 -6.65
N VAL A 377 26.73 -6.40 -6.70
CA VAL A 377 25.94 -7.09 -7.72
C VAL A 377 26.48 -6.62 -9.06
N ARG A 378 27.25 -7.47 -9.75
CA ARG A 378 27.66 -7.20 -11.13
C ARG A 378 26.38 -7.28 -11.96
N THR A 379 25.80 -6.12 -12.28
CA THR A 379 24.84 -6.02 -13.38
C THR A 379 25.54 -6.56 -14.63
N GLY A 380 24.98 -7.64 -15.19
CA GLY A 380 25.52 -8.29 -16.39
C GLY A 380 25.77 -7.26 -17.47
N GLY A 381 27.03 -7.13 -17.88
CA GLY A 381 27.44 -6.09 -18.82
C GLY A 381 28.90 -5.69 -18.78
N GLN A 382 29.81 -6.51 -18.23
CA GLN A 382 31.24 -6.39 -18.53
C GLN A 382 31.82 -7.79 -18.70
N ALA A 383 32.18 -8.09 -19.95
CA ALA A 383 32.97 -9.26 -20.30
C ALA A 383 34.18 -9.37 -19.37
N ALA A 384 34.52 -10.61 -19.02
CA ALA A 384 35.67 -10.93 -18.20
C ALA A 384 36.93 -10.21 -18.71
N ALA A 385 37.41 -9.23 -17.95
CA ALA A 385 38.80 -8.80 -18.07
C ALA A 385 39.66 -9.93 -17.46
N PRO A 386 40.63 -10.49 -18.19
CA PRO A 386 41.41 -11.60 -17.68
C PRO A 386 42.27 -11.11 -16.51
N ASP A 387 42.36 -12.01 -15.54
CA ASP A 387 43.17 -12.00 -14.34
C ASP A 387 44.57 -11.38 -14.58
N GLN A 388 44.75 -10.11 -14.21
CA GLN A 388 46.03 -9.38 -14.36
C GLN A 388 47.18 -10.00 -13.53
N ALA A 389 46.88 -10.97 -12.67
CA ALA A 389 47.89 -11.78 -11.98
C ALA A 389 48.59 -12.77 -12.93
N ARG A 390 47.90 -13.30 -13.96
CA ARG A 390 48.48 -14.28 -14.90
C ARG A 390 49.34 -13.66 -16.01
N LEU A 391 49.15 -12.37 -16.32
CA LEU A 391 49.96 -11.64 -17.31
C LEU A 391 51.31 -11.17 -16.75
N ARG A 392 51.48 -11.10 -15.43
CA ARG A 392 52.78 -10.75 -14.81
C ARG A 392 53.73 -11.95 -14.68
N GLU A 393 53.21 -13.17 -14.51
CA GLU A 393 54.05 -14.39 -14.49
C GLU A 393 54.54 -14.82 -15.88
N ALA A 394 53.83 -14.48 -16.96
CA ALA A 394 54.25 -14.78 -18.33
C ALA A 394 55.38 -13.86 -18.84
N ALA A 395 55.55 -12.68 -18.26
CA ALA A 395 56.57 -11.70 -18.68
C ALA A 395 57.94 -11.89 -17.99
N GLN A 396 58.07 -12.80 -17.02
CA GLN A 396 59.31 -13.04 -16.25
C GLN A 396 60.04 -14.35 -16.60
N ARG A 397 59.56 -15.14 -17.58
CA ARG A 397 60.20 -16.42 -17.96
C ARG A 397 60.98 -16.44 -19.29
N HIS A 398 61.20 -15.30 -19.94
CA HIS A 398 62.11 -15.23 -21.09
C HIS A 398 63.17 -14.15 -20.94
N VAL A 399 64.15 -14.42 -20.09
CA VAL A 399 65.51 -13.89 -20.22
C VAL A 399 66.47 -15.08 -20.10
N LEU A 400 67.00 -15.54 -21.23
CA LEU A 400 68.20 -16.37 -21.29
C LEU A 400 69.17 -15.72 -22.30
N PRO A 401 70.49 -15.82 -22.06
CA PRO A 401 71.49 -14.95 -22.66
C PRO A 401 71.95 -15.45 -24.03
N LEU A 402 72.18 -14.53 -24.97
CA LEU A 402 72.91 -14.80 -26.21
C LEU A 402 74.41 -14.69 -25.93
N GLY A 403 75.07 -15.85 -25.85
CA GLY A 403 76.52 -16.02 -26.02
C GLY A 403 76.86 -16.52 -27.43
N PRO A 404 78.11 -16.38 -27.90
CA PRO A 404 78.45 -16.28 -29.32
C PRO A 404 78.64 -17.63 -30.02
N ALA A 405 78.48 -17.67 -31.34
CA ALA A 405 78.82 -18.83 -32.18
C ALA A 405 79.56 -18.40 -33.47
N PRO A 406 80.39 -19.28 -34.06
CA PRO A 406 81.62 -18.88 -34.75
C PRO A 406 81.57 -18.96 -36.30
N VAL A 407 82.66 -18.43 -36.86
CA VAL A 407 83.05 -18.28 -38.27
C VAL A 407 83.25 -19.62 -39.01
N LEU A 408 82.86 -19.69 -40.28
CA LEU A 408 83.61 -20.39 -41.35
C LEU A 408 83.24 -19.85 -42.75
N ALA A 409 84.28 -19.65 -43.56
CA ALA A 409 84.29 -18.97 -44.86
C ALA A 409 84.20 -19.92 -46.07
N ARG A 410 83.85 -19.39 -47.25
CA ARG A 410 84.44 -19.66 -48.61
C ARG A 410 83.65 -18.93 -49.73
N THR A 411 84.22 -17.92 -50.41
CA THR A 411 84.80 -17.93 -51.80
C THR A 411 83.81 -18.32 -52.92
N GLY A 412 83.62 -17.64 -54.06
CA GLY A 412 84.33 -16.53 -54.74
C GLY A 412 83.62 -16.14 -56.07
N LEU A 413 84.16 -15.08 -56.71
CA LEU A 413 83.82 -14.42 -58.00
C LEU A 413 84.08 -15.30 -59.25
N PRO A 414 83.80 -14.89 -60.52
CA PRO A 414 84.20 -13.64 -61.20
C PRO A 414 83.16 -12.52 -61.25
#